data_AF-A0A7X7MS36-F1
#
_entry.id   AF-A0A7X7MS36-F1
#
_cell.length_a   1.000
_cell.length_b   1.000
_cell.length_c   1.000
_cell.angle_alpha   90.00
_cell.angle_beta   90.00
_cell.angle_gamma   90.00
#
_symmetry.space_group_name_H-M   'P 1'
#
loop_
_entity.id
_entity.type
_entity.pdbx_description
1 polymer ?
#
loop_
_entity_poly.entity_id
_entity_poly.type
_entity_poly.pdbx_seq_one_letter_code
_entity_poly.pdbx_strand_id
1 'polypeptide(L)' 'MRTTTFIQAINEALKEEMRRDESVFLIGEDVGRYGGLFRVTRNLFEEFGEDRVIDTPISEQGFMGMATGAA' A
#
# COMPACT_ATOMS: atom_id res chain seq x y z
N MET A 1 -12.24 23.62 1.24
CA MET A 1 -11.56 22.37 1.66
C MET A 1 -12.59 21.28 1.81
N ARG A 2 -12.33 20.08 1.29
CA ARG A 2 -13.17 18.90 1.52
C ARG A 2 -12.83 18.31 2.89
N THR A 3 -13.85 17.94 3.68
CA THR A 3 -13.65 17.17 4.91
C THR A 3 -13.41 15.71 4.57
N THR A 4 -12.35 15.12 5.12
CA THR A 4 -11.94 13.73 4.89
C THR A 4 -11.44 13.12 6.19
N THR A 5 -11.48 11.79 6.32
CA THR A 5 -10.86 11.09 7.44
C THR A 5 -9.36 10.90 7.19
N PHE A 6 -8.55 10.67 8.24
CA PHE A 6 -7.13 10.36 8.07
C PHE A 6 -6.90 9.13 7.18
N ILE A 7 -7.73 8.08 7.33
CA ILE A 7 -7.64 6.87 6.51
C ILE A 7 -7.85 7.20 5.03
N GLN A 8 -8.84 8.02 4.72
CA GLN A 8 -9.12 8.44 3.34
C GLN A 8 -8.00 9.31 2.78
N ALA A 9 -7.47 10.26 3.56
CA ALA A 9 -6.35 11.10 3.12
C ALA A 9 -5.10 10.28 2.78
N ILE A 10 -4.76 9.28 3.61
CA ILE A 10 -3.60 8.40 3.35
C ILE A 10 -3.86 7.53 2.11
N ASN A 11 -5.06 6.95 1.96
CA ASN A 11 -5.41 6.18 0.76
C ASN A 11 -5.34 7.02 -0.51
N GLU A 12 -5.86 8.26 -0.48
CA GLU A 12 -5.84 9.20 -1.60
C GLU A 12 -4.39 9.55 -1.99
N ALA A 13 -3.52 9.84 -1.00
CA ALA A 13 -2.10 10.12 -1.25
C ALA A 13 -1.36 8.92 -1.84
N LEU A 14 -1.59 7.70 -1.33
CA LEU A 14 -0.99 6.47 -1.87
C LEU A 14 -1.42 6.25 -3.32
N LYS A 15 -2.71 6.42 -3.65
CA LYS A 15 -3.21 6.31 -5.03
C LYS A 15 -2.57 7.33 -5.95
N GLU A 16 -2.42 8.56 -5.50
CA GLU A 16 -1.82 9.64 -6.30
C GLU A 16 -0.38 9.29 -6.67
N GLU A 17 0.45 8.91 -5.70
CA GLU A 17 1.85 8.58 -5.98
C GLU A 17 2.01 7.28 -6.78
N MET A 18 1.19 6.25 -6.51
CA MET A 18 1.24 5.00 -7.29
C MET A 18 0.81 5.16 -8.75
N ARG A 19 -0.09 6.10 -9.05
CA ARG A 19 -0.44 6.48 -10.44
C ARG A 19 0.64 7.31 -11.10
N ARG A 20 1.32 8.15 -10.32
CA ARG A 20 2.35 9.07 -10.81
C ARG A 20 3.66 8.35 -11.14
N ASP A 21 4.02 7.34 -10.37
CA ASP A 21 5.28 6.63 -10.50
C ASP A 21 5.06 5.11 -10.47
N GLU A 22 5.43 4.44 -11.57
CA GLU A 22 5.29 3.00 -11.72
C GLU A 22 6.22 2.19 -10.79
N SER A 23 7.25 2.83 -10.23
CA SER A 23 8.17 2.20 -9.27
C SER A 23 7.65 2.20 -7.83
N VAL A 24 6.59 2.95 -7.51
CA VAL A 24 6.03 3.00 -6.15
C VAL A 24 5.13 1.80 -5.90
N PHE A 25 5.52 0.87 -5.03
CA PHE A 25 4.68 -0.28 -4.65
C PHE A 25 4.50 -0.35 -3.13
N LEU A 26 3.51 -1.13 -2.70
CA LEU A 26 3.27 -1.42 -1.28
C LEU A 26 3.63 -2.87 -0.97
N ILE A 27 4.35 -3.05 0.14
CA ILE A 27 4.54 -4.35 0.80
C ILE A 27 4.15 -4.23 2.27
N GLY A 28 3.51 -5.26 2.81
CA GLY A 28 3.19 -5.34 4.23
C GLY A 28 2.16 -6.42 4.55
N GLU A 29 1.82 -6.54 5.83
CA GLU A 29 0.83 -7.51 6.30
C GLU A 29 -0.61 -7.02 6.02
N ASP A 30 -1.42 -7.88 5.39
CA ASP A 30 -2.82 -7.64 5.04
C ASP A 30 -3.08 -6.42 4.13
N VAL A 31 -2.05 -5.82 3.51
CA VAL A 31 -2.18 -4.61 2.69
C VAL A 31 -2.79 -4.87 1.31
N GLY A 32 -2.75 -6.11 0.83
CA GLY A 32 -3.23 -6.56 -0.48
C GLY A 32 -4.76 -6.64 -0.56
N ARG A 33 -5.29 -7.82 -0.87
CA ARG A 33 -6.75 -8.01 -1.11
C ARG A 33 -7.62 -7.67 0.10
N TYR A 34 -7.07 -7.79 1.31
CA TYR A 34 -7.80 -7.38 2.52
C TYR A 34 -7.92 -5.86 2.63
N GLY A 35 -6.99 -5.09 2.03
CA GLY A 35 -7.00 -3.63 2.03
C GLY A 35 -6.56 -3.00 3.36
N GLY A 36 -5.81 -3.73 4.17
CA GLY A 36 -5.25 -3.34 5.46
C GLY A 36 -6.26 -3.43 6.61
N LEU A 37 -5.77 -3.72 7.82
CA LEU A 37 -6.58 -3.80 9.04
C LEU A 37 -7.47 -2.56 9.26
N PHE A 38 -6.89 -1.38 9.04
CA PHE A 38 -7.58 -0.08 9.15
C PHE A 38 -8.21 0.41 7.84
N ARG A 39 -8.18 -0.40 6.77
CA ARG A 39 -8.77 -0.08 5.46
C ARG A 39 -8.07 1.04 4.71
N VAL A 40 -6.81 1.35 5.07
CA VAL A 40 -5.98 2.38 4.42
C VAL A 40 -5.60 2.00 2.99
N THR A 41 -5.45 0.71 2.66
CA THR A 41 -5.03 0.25 1.33
C THR A 41 -6.19 -0.35 0.53
N ARG A 42 -7.44 -0.10 0.96
CA ARG A 42 -8.64 -0.57 0.27
C ARG A 42 -8.65 -0.11 -1.19
N ASN A 43 -9.02 -1.02 -2.09
CA ASN A 43 -9.12 -0.82 -3.53
C ASN A 43 -7.78 -0.58 -4.24
N LEU A 44 -6.62 -0.63 -3.55
CA LEU A 44 -5.32 -0.49 -4.21
C LEU A 44 -4.96 -1.77 -4.97
N PHE A 45 -5.24 -2.95 -4.40
CA PHE A 45 -4.95 -4.22 -5.05
C PHE A 45 -5.73 -4.37 -6.37
N GLU A 46 -7.02 -4.01 -6.37
CA GLU A 46 -7.87 -4.05 -7.56
C GLU A 46 -7.43 -3.05 -8.63
N GLU A 47 -6.82 -1.92 -8.23
CA GLU A 47 -6.40 -0.87 -9.13
C GLU A 47 -5.00 -1.13 -9.72
N PHE A 48 -4.04 -1.57 -8.91
CA PHE A 48 -2.62 -1.67 -9.29
C PHE A 48 -2.11 -3.10 -9.46
N GLY A 49 -2.87 -4.11 -9.03
CA GLY A 49 -2.53 -5.52 -9.20
C GLY A 49 -1.53 -6.06 -8.18
N GLU A 50 -1.26 -7.36 -8.30
CA GLU A 50 -0.46 -8.13 -7.35
C GLU A 50 1.03 -7.77 -7.34
N ASP A 51 1.55 -7.22 -8.43
CA ASP A 51 2.95 -6.78 -8.51
C ASP A 51 3.21 -5.45 -7.78
N ARG A 52 2.15 -4.70 -7.43
CA ARG A 52 2.24 -3.35 -6.86
C ARG A 52 1.64 -3.23 -5.46
N VAL A 53 0.84 -4.21 -5.03
CA VAL A 53 0.29 -4.30 -3.67
C VAL A 53 0.42 -5.72 -3.16
N ILE A 54 1.47 -5.95 -2.36
CA ILE A 54 1.97 -7.29 -2.05
C ILE A 54 1.78 -7.58 -0.56
N ASP A 55 1.02 -8.64 -0.26
CA ASP A 55 0.94 -9.17 1.11
C ASP A 55 2.24 -9.90 1.49
N THR A 56 2.74 -9.65 2.69
CA THR A 56 3.97 -10.28 3.21
C THR A 56 3.67 -11.26 4.35
N PRO A 57 4.55 -12.23 4.62
CA PRO A 57 4.52 -12.98 5.87
C PRO A 57 4.64 -12.06 7.09
N ILE A 58 4.25 -12.57 8.26
CA ILE A 58 4.39 -11.87 9.54
C ILE A 58 5.86 -11.87 9.96
N SER A 59 6.60 -10.89 9.45
CA SER A 59 8.04 -10.74 9.66
C SER A 59 8.47 -9.31 9.34
N GLU A 60 8.47 -8.45 10.36
CA GLU A 60 8.73 -7.02 10.22
C GLU A 60 10.14 -6.74 9.72
N GLN A 61 11.13 -7.49 10.21
CA GLN A 61 12.50 -7.41 9.71
C GLN A 61 12.61 -7.90 8.26
N GLY A 62 11.81 -8.89 7.88
CA GLY A 62 11.79 -9.44 6.53
C GLY A 62 11.34 -8.42 5.51
N PHE A 63 10.14 -7.86 5.67
CA PHE A 63 9.64 -6.88 4.71
C PHE A 63 10.35 -5.52 4.80
N MET A 64 10.92 -5.15 5.95
CA MET A 64 11.81 -4.00 6.04
C MET A 64 13.10 -4.20 5.22
N GLY A 65 13.68 -5.40 5.28
CA GLY A 65 14.84 -5.77 4.46
C GLY A 65 14.50 -5.77 2.96
N MET A 66 13.33 -6.28 2.59
CA MET A 66 12.84 -6.24 1.21
C MET A 66 12.65 -4.80 0.71
N ALA A 67 12.02 -3.93 1.51
CA ALA A 67 11.87 -2.51 1.17
C ALA A 67 13.23 -1.83 0.97
N THR A 68 14.19 -2.11 1.86
CA THR A 68 15.54 -1.53 1.78
C THR A 68 16.29 -1.99 0.53
N GLY A 69 16.17 -3.27 0.16
CA GLY A 69 16.84 -3.80 -1.03
C GLY A 69 16.20 -3.36 -2.36
N ALA A 70 14.93 -2.93 -2.33
CA ALA A 70 14.21 -2.46 -3.51
C ALA A 70 14.42 -0.95 -3.78
N ALA A 71 14.81 -0.17 -2.77
CA ALA A 71 15.09 1.27 -2.87
C ALA A 71 16.48 1.56 -3.45
#